data_AF-A0A9E1SYC3-F1
#
_entry.id   AF-A0A9E1SYC3-F1
#
_cell.length_a   1.000
_cell.length_b   1.000
_cell.length_c   1.000
_cell.angle_alpha   90.00
_cell.angle_beta   90.00
_cell.angle_gamma   90.00
#
_symmetry.space_group_name_H-M   'P 1'
#
loop_
_entity.id
_entity.type
_entity.pdbx_description
1 polymer ?
#
loop_
_entity_poly.entity_id
_entity_poly.type
_entity_poly.pdbx_seq_one_letter_code
_entity_poly.pdbx_strand_id
1 'polypeptide(L)' 'SNQDYRNQGKVIEDITNQISAGNKSIFGLMLESNLFSGKQKILDNQAEMDYGISVTDGCIDWEETQNLIKNLAKNI' A
#
# COMPACT_ATOMS: atom_id res chain seq x y z
N SER A 1 -8.63 4.27 0.34
CA SER A 1 -8.74 2.84 0.69
C SER A 1 -10.03 2.45 1.40
N ASN A 2 -10.86 3.40 1.90
CA ASN A 2 -12.03 3.11 2.75
C ASN A 2 -11.66 2.28 4.01
N GLN A 3 -10.50 2.56 4.61
CA GLN A 3 -9.90 1.81 5.73
C GLN A 3 -9.63 0.33 5.45
N ASP A 4 -9.69 -0.10 4.19
CA ASP A 4 -9.32 -1.43 3.75
C ASP A 4 -8.07 -1.37 2.87
N TYR A 5 -6.94 -1.84 3.43
CA TYR A 5 -5.62 -1.79 2.79
C TYR A 5 -5.58 -2.51 1.44
N ARG A 6 -6.46 -3.50 1.23
CA ARG A 6 -6.57 -4.27 -0.03
C ARG A 6 -7.10 -3.43 -1.19
N ASN A 7 -7.64 -2.25 -0.91
CA ASN A 7 -8.07 -1.32 -1.95
C ASN A 7 -6.95 -0.39 -2.44
N GLN A 8 -5.75 -0.42 -1.83
CA GLN A 8 -4.64 0.44 -2.28
C GLN A 8 -4.25 0.16 -3.74
N GLY A 9 -4.18 -1.11 -4.15
CA GLY A 9 -3.90 -1.46 -5.55
C GLY A 9 -4.90 -0.88 -6.54
N LYS A 10 -6.20 -0.94 -6.23
CA LYS A 10 -7.27 -0.34 -7.09
C LYS A 10 -7.15 1.17 -7.19
N VAL A 11 -6.77 1.84 -6.10
CA VAL A 11 -6.56 3.30 -6.09
C VAL A 11 -5.37 3.66 -6.98
N ILE A 12 -4.27 2.90 -6.95
CA ILE A 12 -3.12 3.14 -7.83
C ILE A 12 -3.48 2.91 -9.29
N GLU A 13 -4.26 1.87 -9.60
CA GLU A 13 -4.73 1.61 -10.97
C GLU A 13 -5.54 2.80 -11.51
N ASP A 14 -6.47 3.33 -10.71
CA ASP A 14 -7.24 4.52 -11.08
C ASP A 14 -6.35 5.76 -11.29
N ILE A 15 -5.41 6.01 -10.37
CA ILE A 15 -4.44 7.11 -10.50
C ILE A 15 -3.59 6.95 -11.77
N THR A 16 -3.13 5.73 -12.05
CA THR A 16 -2.34 5.43 -13.26
C THR A 16 -3.14 5.79 -14.50
N ASN A 17 -4.41 5.36 -14.58
CA ASN A 17 -5.29 5.68 -15.69
C ASN A 17 -5.50 7.20 -15.86
N GLN A 18 -5.66 7.94 -14.76
CA GLN A 18 -5.78 9.40 -14.82
C GLN A 18 -4.51 10.05 -15.39
N ILE A 19 -3.32 9.62 -14.94
CA ILE A 19 -2.03 10.13 -15.43
C ILE A 19 -1.86 9.79 -16.92
N SER A 20 -2.13 8.54 -17.33
CA SER A 20 -2.06 8.10 -18.73
C SER A 20 -3.07 8.83 -19.63
N ALA A 21 -4.22 9.24 -19.09
CA ALA A 21 -5.20 10.07 -19.79
C ALA A 21 -4.80 11.56 -19.90
N GLY A 22 -3.62 11.94 -19.41
CA GLY A 22 -3.05 13.28 -19.55
C GLY A 22 -3.26 14.19 -18.34
N ASN A 23 -3.74 13.67 -17.20
CA ASN A 23 -3.83 14.47 -15.97
C ASN A 23 -2.42 14.82 -15.48
N LYS A 24 -2.07 16.11 -15.54
CA LYS A 24 -0.76 16.65 -15.14
C LYS A 24 -0.75 17.24 -13.72
N SER A 25 -1.89 17.21 -13.02
CA SER A 25 -2.05 17.81 -11.69
C SER A 25 -1.67 16.85 -10.54
N ILE A 26 -1.55 15.55 -10.82
CA ILE A 26 -1.14 14.54 -9.83
C ILE A 26 0.39 14.54 -9.75
N PHE A 27 0.94 15.02 -8.63
CA PHE A 27 2.39 15.11 -8.44
C PHE A 27 2.98 13.91 -7.69
N GLY A 28 2.15 13.14 -6.99
CA GLY A 28 2.60 12.03 -6.15
C GLY A 28 1.46 11.28 -5.50
N LEU A 29 1.82 10.17 -4.84
CA LEU A 29 0.92 9.29 -4.11
C LEU A 29 1.62 8.79 -2.84
N MET A 30 0.81 8.34 -1.87
CA MET A 30 1.27 7.78 -0.60
C MET A 30 0.72 6.37 -0.46
N LEU A 31 1.55 5.44 0.02
CA LEU A 31 1.21 4.03 0.22
C LEU A 31 1.56 3.61 1.64
N GLU A 32 0.64 2.88 2.27
CA GLU A 32 0.86 2.24 3.56
C GLU A 32 1.28 0.79 3.30
N SER A 33 2.59 0.54 3.43
CA SER A 33 3.21 -0.76 3.17
C SER A 33 4.09 -1.18 4.35
N ASN A 34 4.20 -2.50 4.55
CA ASN A 34 5.10 -3.11 5.52
C ASN A 34 5.61 -4.44 4.96
N LEU A 35 6.46 -5.16 5.71
CA LEU A 35 6.99 -6.45 5.25
C LEU A 35 5.89 -7.48 4.99
N PHE A 36 4.91 -7.53 5.88
CA PHE A 36 3.75 -8.41 5.78
C PHE A 36 2.43 -7.61 5.87
N SER A 37 1.38 -8.17 5.28
CA SER A 37 0.11 -7.49 5.10
C SER A 37 -0.74 -7.45 6.37
N GLY A 38 -1.69 -6.51 6.39
CA GLY A 38 -2.65 -6.35 7.47
C GLY A 38 -2.12 -5.55 8.66
N LYS A 39 -2.65 -5.86 9.83
CA LYS A 39 -2.32 -5.20 11.10
C LYS A 39 -2.54 -6.15 12.27
N GLN A 40 -1.83 -5.90 13.36
CA GLN A 40 -1.92 -6.62 14.64
C GLN A 40 -2.19 -5.65 15.80
N LYS A 41 -2.57 -6.19 16.96
CA LYS A 41 -2.68 -5.41 18.19
C LYS A 41 -1.32 -5.35 18.88
N ILE A 42 -1.07 -4.29 19.65
CA ILE A 42 0.05 -4.27 20.60
C ILE A 42 -0.30 -5.23 21.74
N LEU A 43 0.60 -6.20 21.99
CA LEU A 43 0.48 -7.16 23.07
C LEU A 43 1.42 -6.77 24.22
N ASP A 44 1.08 -7.16 25.45
CA ASP A 44 1.93 -6.91 26.63
C ASP A 44 3.27 -7.64 26.52
N ASN A 45 3.25 -8.86 25.94
CA ASN A 45 4.45 -9.62 25.62
C ASN A 45 4.88 -9.36 24.17
N GLN A 46 5.91 -8.54 23.98
CA GLN A 46 6.44 -8.21 22.65
C GLN A 46 6.98 -9.43 21.89
N ALA A 47 7.39 -10.51 22.58
CA ALA A 47 7.88 -11.72 21.93
C ALA A 47 6.78 -12.52 21.20
N GLU A 48 5.51 -12.22 21.46
CA GLU A 48 4.35 -12.83 20.80
C GLU A 48 3.86 -12.02 19.59
N MET A 49 4.45 -10.85 19.33
CA MET A 49 4.07 -10.02 18.19
C MET A 49 4.73 -10.50 16.92
N ASP A 50 3.97 -10.45 15.82
CA ASP A 50 4.48 -10.84 14.52
C ASP A 50 5.44 -9.76 13.99
N TYR A 51 6.67 -10.16 13.68
CA TYR A 51 7.64 -9.24 13.07
C TYR A 51 7.14 -8.74 11.71
N GLY A 52 7.22 -7.44 11.46
CA GLY A 52 6.91 -6.87 10.14
C GLY A 52 5.42 -6.68 9.81
N ILE A 53 4.52 -6.84 10.81
CA ILE A 53 3.09 -6.52 10.69
C ILE A 53 2.80 -5.20 11.43
N SER A 54 2.07 -4.29 10.79
CA SER A 54 1.71 -2.97 11.35
C SER A 54 0.91 -3.09 12.66
N VAL A 55 1.14 -2.17 13.61
CA VAL A 55 0.37 -2.07 14.87
C VAL A 55 -0.69 -0.97 14.84
N THR A 56 -0.78 -0.24 13.73
CA THR A 56 -1.72 0.87 13.53
C THR A 56 -2.71 0.54 12.40
N ASP A 57 -2.49 1.09 11.22
CA ASP A 57 -3.31 0.87 10.04
C ASP A 57 -2.85 -0.36 9.25
N GLY A 58 -3.78 -0.96 8.51
CA GLY A 58 -3.47 -2.14 7.70
C GLY A 58 -2.56 -1.77 6.54
N CYS A 59 -1.49 -2.54 6.35
CA CYS A 59 -0.56 -2.33 5.24
C CYS A 59 -0.71 -3.40 4.15
N ILE A 60 -0.37 -3.05 2.92
CA ILE A 60 -0.02 -4.07 1.90
C ILE A 60 1.36 -4.66 2.22
N ASP A 61 1.64 -5.87 1.75
CA ASP A 61 2.94 -6.51 1.95
C ASP A 61 3.99 -6.03 0.95
N TRP A 62 5.21 -6.55 1.11
CA TRP A 62 6.34 -6.18 0.27
C TRP A 62 6.17 -6.60 -1.20
N GLU A 63 5.57 -7.76 -1.45
CA GLU A 63 5.38 -8.25 -2.81
C GLU A 63 4.38 -7.37 -3.58
N GLU A 64 3.25 -7.05 -2.96
CA GLU A 64 2.26 -6.14 -3.53
C GLU A 64 2.86 -4.74 -3.74
N THR A 65 3.61 -4.22 -2.75
CA THR A 65 4.31 -2.92 -2.88
C THR A 65 5.23 -2.89 -4.09
N GLN A 66 6.08 -3.90 -4.24
CA GLN A 66 7.01 -3.99 -5.35
C GLN A 66 6.27 -4.05 -6.70
N ASN A 67 5.20 -4.84 -6.77
CA ASN A 67 4.41 -5.01 -7.98
C ASN A 67 3.72 -3.70 -8.37
N LEU A 68 3.13 -2.99 -7.41
CA LEU A 68 2.45 -1.73 -7.65
C LEU A 68 3.40 -0.63 -8.13
N ILE A 69 4.57 -0.47 -7.50
CA ILE A 69 5.57 0.52 -7.92
C ILE A 69 6.10 0.20 -9.33
N LYS A 70 6.43 -1.06 -9.60
CA LYS A 70 6.91 -1.48 -10.92
C LYS A 70 5.86 -1.31 -12.01
N ASN A 71 4.59 -1.58 -11.70
CA ASN A 71 3.50 -1.41 -12.65
C ASN A 71 3.25 0.08 -12.93
N LEU A 72 3.21 0.92 -11.89
CA LEU A 72 3.07 2.36 -12.07
C LEU A 72 4.18 2.91 -12.97
N ALA A 73 5.45 2.60 -12.68
CA ALA A 73 6.60 3.07 -13.45
C ALA A 73 6.62 2.60 -14.92
N LYS A 74 5.90 1.52 -15.26
CA LYS A 74 5.77 1.03 -16.65
C LYS A 74 4.64 1.72 -17.43
N ASN A 75 3.66 2.28 -16.74
CA ASN A 75 2.39 2.72 -17.34
C ASN A 75 2.17 4.24 -17.28
N ILE A 76 3.11 5.00 -16.70
CA ILE A 76 3.18 6.47 -16.74
C ILE A 76 4.35 6.93 -17.60
#